data_AF-A0A354GD22-F1
#
_entry.id   AF-A0A354GD22-F1
#
_cell.length_a   1.000
_cell.length_b   1.000
_cell.length_c   1.000
_cell.angle_alpha   90.00
_cell.angle_beta   90.00
_cell.angle_gamma   90.00
#
_symmetry.space_group_name_H-M   'P 1'
#
loop_
_entity.id
_entity.type
_entity.pdbx_description
1 polymer ?
#
loop_
_entity_poly.entity_id
_entity_poly.type
_entity_poly.pdbx_seq_one_letter_code
_entity_poly.pdbx_strand_id
1 'polypeptide(L)'
;MFEIRFASINEIDEIAKMRMAFIEELFPDKKQDKLTEIKNGFISFLKENIGNQYLPVFIINNNQIISASGIIVYYIPQLHDDHERKIGQILSFYTKPEFRKKGYGSMMLKFIINHAISNNFYKLELSAMPDGLPIYIKHNFVNVAEQMELILK
;
A
#
# COMPACT_ATOMS: atom_id res chain seq x y z
N MET A 1 -14.80 -16.55 8.11
CA MET A 1 -15.34 -15.18 7.93
C MET A 1 -14.40 -14.40 7.03
N PHE A 2 -14.94 -13.68 6.04
CA PHE A 2 -14.16 -12.89 5.08
C PHE A 2 -14.45 -11.40 5.28
N GLU A 3 -13.40 -10.58 5.35
CA GLU A 3 -13.51 -9.14 5.59
C GLU A 3 -12.42 -8.38 4.81
N ILE A 4 -12.77 -7.17 4.34
CA ILE A 4 -11.80 -6.18 3.84
C ILE A 4 -12.04 -4.89 4.60
N ARG A 5 -11.00 -4.37 5.26
CA ARG A 5 -11.12 -3.16 6.10
C ARG A 5 -9.80 -2.43 6.26
N PHE A 6 -9.90 -1.19 6.70
CA PHE A 6 -8.75 -0.47 7.26
C PHE A 6 -8.28 -1.14 8.56
N ALA A 7 -6.98 -1.19 8.76
CA ALA A 7 -6.36 -1.61 10.01
C ALA A 7 -6.11 -0.41 10.91
N SER A 8 -5.98 -0.66 12.21
CA SER A 8 -5.71 0.38 13.20
C SER A 8 -4.29 0.30 13.75
N ILE A 9 -3.89 1.30 14.52
CA ILE A 9 -2.60 1.33 15.22
C ILE A 9 -2.42 0.14 16.18
N ASN A 10 -3.52 -0.46 16.66
CA ASN A 10 -3.47 -1.63 17.55
C ASN A 10 -2.98 -2.90 16.82
N GLU A 11 -2.91 -2.87 15.49
CA GLU A 11 -2.48 -3.99 14.64
C GLU A 11 -1.09 -3.75 14.03
N ILE A 12 -0.30 -2.82 14.61
CA ILE A 12 0.99 -2.37 14.08
C ILE A 12 1.96 -3.52 13.78
N ASP A 13 2.03 -4.53 14.65
CA ASP A 13 2.91 -5.68 14.47
C ASP A 13 2.50 -6.54 13.27
N GLU A 14 1.19 -6.69 13.04
CA GLU A 14 0.67 -7.44 11.89
C GLU A 14 0.86 -6.67 10.58
N ILE A 15 0.69 -5.33 10.60
CA ILE A 15 0.98 -4.46 9.46
C ILE A 15 2.47 -4.59 9.09
N ALA A 16 3.35 -4.48 10.08
CA ALA A 16 4.80 -4.62 9.89
C ALA A 16 5.16 -6.02 9.37
N LYS A 17 4.58 -7.08 9.95
CA LYS A 17 4.83 -8.47 9.54
C LYS A 17 4.47 -8.71 8.08
N MET A 18 3.33 -8.20 7.61
CA MET A 18 2.92 -8.33 6.20
C MET A 18 3.88 -7.60 5.25
N ARG A 19 4.36 -6.40 5.62
CA ARG A 19 5.36 -5.69 4.82
C ARG A 19 6.72 -6.40 4.83
N MET A 20 7.14 -6.96 5.98
CA MET A 20 8.41 -7.69 6.05
C MET A 20 8.37 -8.96 5.20
N ALA A 21 7.28 -9.71 5.21
CA ALA A 21 7.10 -10.88 4.33
C ALA A 21 7.22 -10.51 2.84
N PHE A 22 6.66 -9.35 2.44
CA PHE A 22 6.85 -8.81 1.09
C PHE A 22 8.33 -8.48 0.78
N ILE A 23 9.03 -7.84 1.70
CA ILE A 23 10.43 -7.44 1.51
C ILE A 23 11.35 -8.67 1.46
N GLU A 24 11.12 -9.66 2.31
CA GLU A 24 11.87 -10.92 2.32
C GLU A 24 11.70 -11.69 1.01
N GLU A 25 10.48 -11.69 0.44
CA GLU A 25 10.22 -12.32 -0.86
C GLU A 25 10.93 -11.58 -2.00
N LEU A 26 10.99 -10.25 -1.95
CA LEU A 26 11.67 -9.43 -2.97
C LEU A 26 13.20 -9.46 -2.85
N PHE A 27 13.72 -9.61 -1.63
CA PHE A 27 15.14 -9.52 -1.33
C PHE A 27 15.57 -10.66 -0.39
N PRO A 28 15.57 -11.92 -0.88
CA PRO A 28 15.82 -13.09 -0.04
C PRO A 28 17.23 -13.10 0.60
N ASP A 29 18.21 -12.48 -0.05
CA ASP A 29 19.60 -12.43 0.43
C ASP A 29 19.89 -11.26 1.39
N LYS A 30 18.86 -10.51 1.81
CA LYS A 30 19.05 -9.35 2.67
C LYS A 30 19.43 -9.78 4.09
N LYS A 31 20.52 -9.21 4.62
CA LYS A 31 21.03 -9.52 5.96
C LYS A 31 19.99 -9.25 7.05
N GLN A 32 19.95 -10.12 8.07
CA GLN A 32 18.98 -10.06 9.17
C GLN A 32 19.00 -8.72 9.94
N ASP A 33 20.18 -8.15 10.17
CA ASP A 33 20.30 -6.86 10.86
C ASP A 33 19.63 -5.74 10.06
N LYS A 34 19.75 -5.79 8.72
CA LYS A 34 19.08 -4.84 7.82
C LYS A 34 17.57 -5.05 7.78
N LEU A 35 17.09 -6.29 7.82
CA LEU A 35 15.65 -6.56 7.94
C LEU A 35 15.09 -6.02 9.26
N THR A 36 15.85 -6.14 10.34
CA THR A 36 15.47 -5.62 11.66
C THR A 36 15.43 -4.09 11.67
N GLU A 37 16.43 -3.43 11.08
CA GLU A 37 16.46 -1.98 10.88
C GLU A 37 15.25 -1.49 10.08
N ILE A 38 14.93 -2.14 8.95
CA ILE A 38 13.78 -1.80 8.10
C ILE A 38 12.47 -1.97 8.87
N LYS A 39 12.31 -3.08 9.61
CA LYS A 39 11.12 -3.33 10.43
C LYS A 39 10.94 -2.23 11.47
N ASN A 40 11.99 -1.90 12.21
CA ASN A 40 11.93 -0.88 13.27
C ASN A 40 11.63 0.51 12.70
N GLY A 41 12.29 0.90 11.60
CA GLY A 41 12.01 2.16 10.91
C GLY A 41 10.57 2.24 10.41
N PHE A 42 10.04 1.14 9.86
CA PHE A 42 8.64 1.09 9.44
C PHE A 42 7.66 1.16 10.62
N ILE A 43 7.96 0.49 11.75
CA ILE A 43 7.13 0.60 12.97
C ILE A 43 7.10 2.05 13.48
N SER A 44 8.24 2.75 13.51
CA SER A 44 8.26 4.17 13.88
C SER A 44 7.40 5.00 12.93
N PHE A 45 7.55 4.79 11.62
CA PHE A 45 6.69 5.42 10.62
C PHE A 45 5.19 5.13 10.88
N LEU A 46 4.80 3.88 11.16
CA LEU A 46 3.40 3.54 11.42
C LEU A 46 2.84 4.28 12.65
N LYS A 47 3.62 4.40 13.74
CA LYS A 47 3.21 5.10 14.97
C LYS A 47 2.91 6.58 14.73
N GLU A 48 3.68 7.22 13.87
CA GLU A 48 3.53 8.65 13.58
C GLU A 48 2.43 8.93 12.55
N ASN A 49 2.15 7.97 11.66
CA ASN A 49 1.38 8.24 10.45
C ASN A 49 0.01 7.58 10.41
N ILE A 50 -0.24 6.48 11.15
CA ILE A 50 -1.60 5.92 11.26
C ILE A 50 -2.49 6.92 12.01
N GLY A 51 -3.63 7.27 11.41
CA GLY A 51 -4.53 8.31 11.92
C GLY A 51 -4.19 9.72 11.44
N ASN A 52 -3.06 9.90 10.76
CA ASN A 52 -2.69 11.16 10.10
C ASN A 52 -2.67 10.98 8.58
N GLN A 53 -1.59 10.42 8.04
CA GLN A 53 -1.34 10.33 6.60
C GLN A 53 -1.18 8.90 6.06
N TYR A 54 -1.30 7.87 6.91
CA TYR A 54 -1.19 6.48 6.47
C TYR A 54 -2.44 5.65 6.80
N LEU A 55 -3.00 5.01 5.77
CA LEU A 55 -4.18 4.16 5.86
C LEU A 55 -3.82 2.72 5.51
N PRO A 56 -3.50 1.86 6.49
CA PRO A 56 -3.25 0.43 6.25
C PRO A 56 -4.57 -0.29 5.96
N VAL A 57 -4.54 -1.27 5.05
CA VAL A 57 -5.72 -2.04 4.62
C VAL A 57 -5.41 -3.53 4.67
N PHE A 58 -6.34 -4.33 5.18
CA PHE A 58 -6.26 -5.78 5.22
C PHE A 58 -7.39 -6.46 4.45
N ILE A 59 -7.07 -7.62 3.89
CA ILE A 59 -8.04 -8.68 3.63
C ILE A 59 -7.81 -9.79 4.64
N ILE A 60 -8.87 -10.15 5.34
CA ILE A 60 -8.89 -11.19 6.36
C ILE A 60 -9.79 -12.32 5.88
N ASN A 61 -9.30 -13.55 5.96
CA ASN A 61 -10.08 -14.74 5.70
C ASN A 61 -9.84 -15.77 6.81
N ASN A 62 -10.91 -16.24 7.44
CA ASN A 62 -10.87 -17.20 8.56
C ASN A 62 -9.87 -16.80 9.66
N ASN A 63 -9.98 -15.55 10.12
CA ASN A 63 -9.13 -14.93 11.15
C ASN A 63 -7.64 -14.81 10.79
N GLN A 64 -7.29 -15.02 9.51
CA GLN A 64 -5.95 -14.84 9.00
C GLN A 64 -5.89 -13.61 8.10
N ILE A 65 -4.93 -12.72 8.33
CA ILE A 65 -4.60 -11.66 7.36
C ILE A 65 -3.93 -12.33 6.16
N ILE A 66 -4.57 -12.25 4.99
CA ILE A 66 -4.12 -12.91 3.75
C ILE A 66 -3.55 -11.93 2.74
N SER A 67 -3.91 -10.66 2.84
CA SER A 67 -3.38 -9.59 2.01
C SER A 67 -3.36 -8.28 2.79
N ALA A 68 -2.34 -7.46 2.54
CA ALA A 68 -2.20 -6.14 3.10
C ALA A 68 -1.76 -5.14 2.03
N SER A 69 -2.08 -3.87 2.25
CA SER A 69 -1.56 -2.72 1.52
C SER A 69 -1.63 -1.50 2.46
N GLY A 70 -1.11 -0.37 2.04
CA GLY A 70 -1.43 0.90 2.69
C GLY A 70 -1.37 2.07 1.74
N ILE A 71 -2.02 3.15 2.13
CA ILE A 71 -2.14 4.36 1.33
C ILE A 71 -1.47 5.48 2.11
N ILE A 72 -0.44 6.12 1.54
CA ILE A 72 0.01 7.43 2.02
C ILE A 72 -0.88 8.49 1.39
N VAL A 73 -1.44 9.36 2.22
CA VAL A 73 -2.31 10.46 1.81
C VAL A 73 -1.55 11.76 1.96
N TYR A 74 -1.48 12.54 0.89
CA TYR A 74 -0.84 13.84 0.91
C TYR A 74 -1.57 14.82 -0.03
N TYR A 75 -1.27 16.10 0.11
CA TYR A 75 -1.93 17.17 -0.64
C TYR A 75 -0.91 17.87 -1.53
N ILE A 76 -1.28 18.08 -2.79
CA ILE A 76 -0.52 18.94 -3.70
C ILE A 76 -1.29 20.27 -3.80
N PRO A 77 -0.60 21.41 -3.64
CA PRO A 77 -1.19 22.71 -3.88
C PRO A 77 -1.80 22.81 -5.29
N GLN A 78 -2.69 23.76 -5.44
CA GLN A 78 -3.35 24.06 -6.70
C GLN A 78 -2.33 24.31 -7.82
N LEU A 79 -2.62 23.79 -9.03
CA LEU A 79 -1.81 24.08 -10.22
C LEU A 79 -2.52 25.11 -11.11
N HIS A 80 -3.80 24.87 -11.44
CA HIS A 80 -4.65 25.75 -12.26
C HIS A 80 -6.13 25.75 -11.86
N ASP A 81 -6.48 25.00 -10.82
CA ASP A 81 -7.83 24.67 -10.34
C ASP A 81 -8.05 25.19 -8.91
N ASP A 82 -9.29 25.50 -8.56
CA ASP A 82 -9.65 26.23 -7.33
C ASP A 82 -9.56 25.38 -6.03
N HIS A 83 -9.07 24.13 -6.09
CA HIS A 83 -9.09 23.18 -4.97
C HIS A 83 -7.77 22.42 -4.82
N GLU A 84 -7.33 22.21 -3.57
CA GLU A 84 -6.17 21.35 -3.26
C GLU A 84 -6.41 19.90 -3.73
N ARG A 85 -5.36 19.26 -4.25
CA ARG A 85 -5.46 17.91 -4.79
C ARG A 85 -4.99 16.89 -3.77
N LYS A 86 -5.94 16.16 -3.19
CA LYS A 86 -5.67 15.01 -2.30
C LYS A 86 -5.21 13.80 -3.11
N ILE A 87 -3.99 13.33 -2.86
CA ILE A 87 -3.37 12.20 -3.57
C ILE A 87 -3.25 11.00 -2.63
N GLY A 88 -3.48 9.80 -3.15
CA GLY A 88 -3.23 8.55 -2.42
C GLY A 88 -2.16 7.71 -3.12
N GLN A 89 -1.00 7.55 -2.48
CA GLN A 89 0.05 6.66 -2.95
C GLN A 89 -0.12 5.27 -2.34
N ILE A 90 -0.40 4.26 -3.17
CA ILE A 90 -0.56 2.87 -2.75
C ILE A 90 0.82 2.24 -2.57
N LEU A 91 1.07 1.71 -1.38
CA LEU A 91 2.31 1.07 -0.98
C LEU A 91 2.07 -0.34 -0.45
N SER A 92 3.16 -1.10 -0.32
CA SER A 92 3.21 -2.39 0.38
C SER A 92 2.14 -3.39 -0.07
N PHE A 93 1.72 -3.35 -1.34
CA PHE A 93 0.65 -4.20 -1.82
C PHE A 93 1.13 -5.65 -1.87
N TYR A 94 0.64 -6.46 -0.94
CA TYR A 94 1.08 -7.84 -0.78
C TYR A 94 -0.09 -8.78 -0.53
N THR A 95 -0.12 -9.87 -1.28
CA THR A 95 -0.97 -11.04 -1.00
C THR A 95 -0.05 -12.23 -0.78
N LYS A 96 -0.27 -12.96 0.32
CA LYS A 96 0.50 -14.18 0.63
C LYS A 96 0.47 -15.17 -0.54
N PRO A 97 1.58 -15.84 -0.90
CA PRO A 97 1.69 -16.67 -2.10
C PRO A 97 0.55 -17.67 -2.29
N GLU A 98 0.17 -18.39 -1.24
CA GLU A 98 -0.88 -19.41 -1.22
C GLU A 98 -2.30 -18.86 -1.44
N PHE A 99 -2.47 -17.54 -1.36
CA PHE A 99 -3.72 -16.83 -1.63
C PHE A 99 -3.70 -16.06 -2.98
N ARG A 100 -2.60 -16.09 -3.74
CA ARG A 100 -2.53 -15.41 -5.06
C ARG A 100 -3.39 -16.10 -6.11
N LYS A 101 -3.66 -15.35 -7.21
CA LYS A 101 -4.47 -15.80 -8.36
C LYS A 101 -5.92 -16.20 -8.00
N LYS A 102 -6.39 -15.82 -6.80
CA LYS A 102 -7.76 -16.05 -6.30
C LYS A 102 -8.63 -14.78 -6.28
N GLY A 103 -8.14 -13.68 -6.88
CA GLY A 103 -8.88 -12.42 -6.99
C GLY A 103 -8.71 -11.43 -5.83
N TYR A 104 -8.08 -11.80 -4.71
CA TYR A 104 -7.96 -10.92 -3.53
C TYR A 104 -7.28 -9.58 -3.83
N GLY A 105 -6.23 -9.55 -4.65
CA GLY A 105 -5.62 -8.28 -5.05
C GLY A 105 -6.61 -7.35 -5.77
N SER A 106 -7.48 -7.90 -6.61
CA SER A 106 -8.49 -7.09 -7.31
C SER A 106 -9.55 -6.58 -6.33
N MET A 107 -9.91 -7.38 -5.33
CA MET A 107 -10.84 -6.97 -4.28
C MET A 107 -10.26 -5.85 -3.42
N MET A 108 -8.98 -5.95 -3.04
CA MET A 108 -8.25 -4.91 -2.30
C MET A 108 -8.20 -3.61 -3.10
N LEU A 109 -7.81 -3.66 -4.39
CA LEU A 109 -7.77 -2.46 -5.23
C LEU A 109 -9.14 -1.81 -5.36
N LYS A 110 -10.21 -2.58 -5.61
CA LYS A 110 -11.57 -2.04 -5.67
C LYS A 110 -11.98 -1.36 -4.37
N PHE A 111 -11.65 -1.94 -3.22
CA PHE A 111 -11.90 -1.33 -1.92
C PHE A 111 -11.18 0.02 -1.79
N ILE A 112 -9.90 0.08 -2.14
CA ILE A 112 -9.10 1.32 -2.10
C ILE A 112 -9.65 2.37 -3.07
N ILE A 113 -9.98 2.00 -4.31
CA ILE A 113 -10.55 2.89 -5.32
C ILE A 113 -11.89 3.46 -4.85
N ASN A 114 -12.77 2.63 -4.33
CA ASN A 114 -14.07 3.08 -3.82
C ASN A 114 -13.91 4.04 -2.63
N HIS A 115 -12.96 3.76 -1.73
CA HIS A 115 -12.64 4.69 -0.64
C HIS A 115 -12.12 6.02 -1.19
N ALA A 116 -11.20 6.00 -2.15
CA ALA A 116 -10.63 7.20 -2.76
C ALA A 116 -11.70 8.06 -3.43
N ILE A 117 -12.60 7.45 -4.21
CA ILE A 117 -13.75 8.12 -4.84
C ILE A 117 -14.66 8.74 -3.77
N SER A 118 -15.03 7.97 -2.74
CA SER A 118 -15.95 8.42 -1.69
C SER A 118 -15.38 9.54 -0.82
N ASN A 119 -14.05 9.72 -0.82
CA ASN A 119 -13.33 10.70 -0.01
C ASN A 119 -12.65 11.78 -0.87
N ASN A 120 -13.13 11.98 -2.10
CA ASN A 120 -12.71 13.04 -3.02
C ASN A 120 -11.19 13.10 -3.26
N PHE A 121 -10.55 11.94 -3.38
CA PHE A 121 -9.16 11.88 -3.83
C PHE A 121 -9.12 12.31 -5.30
N TYR A 122 -8.16 13.17 -5.64
CA TYR A 122 -7.93 13.60 -7.01
C TYR A 122 -7.39 12.44 -7.87
N LYS A 123 -6.43 11.67 -7.34
CA LYS A 123 -5.91 10.46 -7.99
C LYS A 123 -5.32 9.48 -6.99
N LEU A 124 -5.16 8.25 -7.46
CA LEU A 124 -4.33 7.23 -6.85
C LEU A 124 -3.09 7.00 -7.72
N GLU A 125 -1.95 6.75 -7.09
CA GLU A 125 -0.68 6.47 -7.76
C GLU A 125 0.10 5.37 -7.05
N LEU A 126 1.01 4.73 -7.78
CA LEU A 126 1.85 3.64 -7.27
C LEU A 126 3.03 3.37 -8.21
N SER A 127 4.05 2.71 -7.69
CA SER A 127 5.11 2.10 -8.48
C SER A 127 4.88 0.59 -8.52
N ALA A 128 4.61 0.05 -9.71
CA ALA A 128 4.29 -1.36 -9.90
C ALA A 128 5.56 -2.19 -10.13
N MET A 129 5.66 -3.34 -9.46
CA MET A 129 6.57 -4.42 -9.88
C MET A 129 6.01 -5.09 -11.15
N PRO A 130 6.86 -5.69 -12.01
CA PRO A 130 6.40 -6.35 -13.24
C PRO A 130 5.24 -7.34 -13.02
N ASP A 131 5.32 -8.14 -11.96
CA ASP A 131 4.29 -9.14 -11.60
C ASP A 131 2.95 -8.53 -11.16
N GLY A 132 2.99 -7.30 -10.63
CA GLY A 132 1.80 -6.56 -10.20
C GLY A 132 1.15 -5.77 -11.33
N LEU A 133 1.88 -5.48 -12.42
CA LEU A 133 1.39 -4.62 -13.50
C LEU A 133 0.03 -5.06 -14.10
N PRO A 134 -0.23 -6.35 -14.38
CA PRO A 134 -1.49 -6.78 -14.98
C PRO A 134 -2.72 -6.43 -14.14
N ILE A 135 -2.60 -6.43 -12.81
CA ILE A 135 -3.74 -6.14 -11.93
C ILE A 135 -4.09 -4.65 -11.94
N TYR A 136 -3.10 -3.77 -12.06
CA TYR A 136 -3.30 -2.33 -12.09
C TYR A 136 -3.92 -1.91 -13.43
N ILE A 137 -3.41 -2.44 -14.55
CA ILE A 137 -3.99 -2.20 -15.89
C ILE A 137 -5.47 -2.62 -15.93
N LYS A 138 -5.79 -3.79 -15.35
CA LYS A 138 -7.18 -4.27 -15.25
C LYS A 138 -8.12 -3.31 -14.49
N HIS A 139 -7.57 -2.47 -13.60
CA HIS A 139 -8.32 -1.46 -12.85
C HIS A 139 -8.08 -0.05 -13.38
N ASN A 140 -7.75 0.08 -14.68
CA ASN A 140 -7.59 1.34 -15.41
C ASN A 140 -6.46 2.25 -14.90
N PHE A 141 -5.49 1.71 -14.16
CA PHE A 141 -4.24 2.43 -13.96
C PHE A 141 -3.50 2.51 -15.30
N VAL A 142 -3.03 3.70 -15.62
CA VAL A 142 -2.21 3.96 -16.81
C VAL A 142 -0.76 4.17 -16.39
N ASN A 143 0.16 3.72 -17.24
CA ASN A 143 1.57 4.01 -17.04
C ASN A 143 1.84 5.47 -17.44
N VAL A 144 2.45 6.24 -16.54
CA VAL A 144 2.79 7.65 -16.77
C VAL A 144 4.31 7.76 -16.90
N ALA A 145 4.78 8.33 -18.02
CA ALA A 145 6.21 8.43 -18.32
C ALA A 145 6.92 9.62 -17.61
N GLU A 146 6.22 10.32 -16.71
CA GLU A 146 6.64 11.63 -16.19
C GLU A 146 7.39 11.58 -14.85
N GLN A 147 7.63 10.40 -14.27
CA GLN A 147 8.35 10.28 -13.00
C GLN A 147 9.86 10.37 -13.21
N MET A 148 10.49 11.35 -12.56
CA MET A 148 11.95 11.53 -12.53
C MET A 148 12.42 11.50 -11.08
N GLU A 149 13.50 10.79 -10.80
CA GLU A 149 14.04 10.62 -9.44
C GLU A 149 15.54 10.93 -9.42
N LEU A 150 15.96 11.70 -8.42
CA LEU A 150 17.37 11.92 -8.09
C LEU A 150 17.61 11.43 -6.65
N ILE A 151 18.45 10.40 -6.49
CA ILE A 151 18.83 9.91 -5.16
C ILE A 151 19.90 10.83 -4.59
N LEU A 152 19.53 11.60 -3.58
CA LEU A 152 20.46 12.43 -2.82
C LEU A 152 21.18 11.55 -1.78
N LYS A 153 22.48 11.76 -1.62
CA LYS A 153 23.34 11.07 -0.65
C LYS A 153 23.68 12.00 0.50
#